data_AF-A0A398DS37-F1
#
_entry.id   AF-A0A398DS37-F1
#
_cell.length_a   1.000
_cell.length_b   1.000
_cell.length_c   1.000
_cell.angle_alpha   90.00
_cell.angle_beta   90.00
_cell.angle_gamma   90.00
#
_symmetry.space_group_name_H-M   'P 1'
#
loop_
_entity.id
_entity.type
_entity.pdbx_description
1 polymer ?
#
loop_
_entity_poly.entity_id
_entity_poly.type
_entity_poly.pdbx_seq_one_letter_code
_entity_poly.pdbx_strand_id
1 'polypeptide(L)'
;MGEKVLVESKVADSVKLIQELDAGGKAPSLAAWYYYDDANEWRLLLAGPAFGASLPKQEAVAYGYLVEAMASLSLFFNDLGLETC
;
A
#
# COMPACT_ATOMS: atom_id res chain seq x y z
N MET A 1 1.85 -14.26 -23.02
CA MET A 1 2.88 -13.71 -22.13
C MET A 1 2.32 -13.82 -20.73
N GLY A 2 3.03 -14.48 -19.82
CA GLY A 2 2.48 -14.85 -18.52
C GLY A 2 2.29 -13.61 -17.64
N GLU A 3 1.06 -13.42 -17.15
CA GLU A 3 0.76 -12.44 -16.11
C GLU A 3 1.78 -12.63 -14.97
N LYS A 4 2.37 -11.53 -14.50
CA LYS A 4 3.29 -11.60 -13.36
C LYS A 4 2.48 -12.15 -12.20
N VAL A 5 2.92 -13.23 -11.55
CA VAL A 5 2.15 -13.83 -10.44
C VAL A 5 2.31 -12.98 -9.19
N LEU A 6 1.20 -12.72 -8.47
CA LEU A 6 1.27 -12.14 -7.14
C LEU A 6 1.91 -13.16 -6.19
N VAL A 7 3.10 -12.87 -5.72
CA VAL A 7 3.85 -13.76 -4.82
C VAL A 7 3.35 -13.66 -3.39
N GLU A 8 3.33 -14.78 -2.65
CA GLU A 8 2.84 -14.84 -1.27
C GLU A 8 3.61 -13.92 -0.31
N SER A 9 4.90 -13.65 -0.58
CA SER A 9 5.70 -12.71 0.22
C SER A 9 5.11 -11.30 0.23
N LYS A 10 4.67 -10.80 -0.94
CA LYS A 10 4.03 -9.49 -1.07
C LYS A 10 2.71 -9.42 -0.30
N VAL A 11 1.95 -10.52 -0.29
CA VAL A 11 0.73 -10.61 0.50
C VAL A 11 1.05 -10.58 1.99
N ALA A 12 2.02 -11.37 2.45
CA ALA A 12 2.45 -11.39 3.85
C ALA A 12 2.95 -10.00 4.32
N ASP A 13 3.73 -9.31 3.49
CA ASP A 13 4.24 -7.97 3.81
C ASP A 13 3.13 -6.91 3.80
N SER A 14 2.15 -7.02 2.89
CA SER A 14 0.97 -6.16 2.91
C SER A 14 0.13 -6.34 4.19
N VAL A 15 0.02 -7.56 4.71
CA VAL A 15 -0.69 -7.83 5.97
C VAL A 15 0.04 -7.16 7.15
N LYS A 16 1.37 -7.28 7.23
CA LYS A 16 2.16 -6.61 8.27
C LYS A 16 2.01 -5.09 8.20
N LEU A 17 2.06 -4.53 6.99
CA LEU A 17 1.86 -3.09 6.77
C LEU A 17 0.49 -2.63 7.28
N ILE A 18 -0.58 -3.37 6.97
CA ILE A 18 -1.93 -3.04 7.44
C ILE A 18 -2.01 -3.12 8.97
N GLN A 19 -1.40 -4.12 9.59
CA GLN A 19 -1.35 -4.25 11.05
C GLN A 19 -0.61 -3.09 11.72
N GLU A 20 0.50 -2.64 11.14
CA GLU A 20 1.25 -1.49 11.65
C GLU A 20 0.44 -0.19 11.53
N LEU A 21 -0.25 0.00 10.39
CA LEU A 21 -1.15 1.14 10.18
C LEU A 21 -2.33 1.12 11.16
N ASP A 22 -2.89 -0.06 11.44
CA ASP A 22 -3.96 -0.24 12.42
C ASP A 22 -3.48 0.10 13.84
N ALA A 23 -2.31 -0.39 14.25
CA ALA A 23 -1.68 -0.05 15.52
C ALA A 23 -1.42 1.46 15.66
N GLY A 24 -1.10 2.14 14.55
CA GLY A 24 -0.94 3.59 14.46
C GLY A 24 -2.26 4.39 14.39
N GLY A 25 -3.43 3.74 14.49
CA GLY A 25 -4.74 4.37 14.41
C GLY A 25 -5.14 4.85 13.00
N LYS A 26 -4.46 4.36 11.97
CA LYS A 26 -4.64 4.72 10.55
C LYS A 26 -5.07 3.50 9.72
N ALA A 27 -5.90 2.65 10.31
CA ALA A 27 -6.37 1.43 9.68
C ALA A 27 -7.04 1.70 8.32
N PRO A 28 -6.55 1.09 7.23
CA PRO A 28 -7.29 1.10 5.97
C PRO A 28 -8.57 0.28 6.12
N SER A 29 -9.69 0.83 5.67
CA SER A 29 -10.95 0.09 5.58
C SER A 29 -11.05 -0.79 4.33
N LEU A 30 -10.15 -0.61 3.36
CA LEU A 30 -9.99 -1.44 2.19
C LEU A 30 -8.50 -1.64 1.87
N ALA A 31 -8.11 -2.87 1.60
CA ALA A 31 -6.83 -3.23 1.01
C ALA A 31 -7.07 -4.21 -0.13
N ALA A 32 -6.61 -3.89 -1.34
CA ALA A 32 -6.80 -4.71 -2.53
C ALA A 32 -5.55 -4.73 -3.40
N TRP A 33 -5.17 -5.89 -3.90
CA TRP A 33 -4.17 -6.00 -4.95
C TRP A 33 -4.84 -5.85 -6.30
N TYR A 34 -4.33 -4.92 -7.12
CA TYR A 34 -4.79 -4.71 -8.48
C TYR A 34 -3.64 -4.93 -9.46
N TYR A 35 -3.92 -5.64 -10.56
CA TYR A 35 -2.95 -5.87 -11.62
C TYR A 35 -3.10 -4.80 -12.69
N TYR A 36 -2.05 -4.02 -12.87
CA TYR A 36 -1.95 -3.00 -13.91
C TYR A 36 -1.29 -3.65 -15.13
N ASP A 37 -2.10 -3.93 -16.15
CA ASP A 37 -1.65 -4.62 -17.37
C ASP A 37 -0.67 -3.76 -18.20
N ASP A 38 -0.88 -2.44 -18.20
CA ASP A 38 -0.04 -1.45 -18.87
C ASP A 38 1.38 -1.39 -18.29
N ALA A 39 1.49 -1.53 -16.96
CA ALA A 39 2.77 -1.59 -16.24
C ALA A 39 3.25 -3.03 -15.98
N ASN A 40 2.46 -4.05 -16.34
CA ASN A 40 2.71 -5.47 -16.10
C ASN A 40 3.10 -5.76 -14.63
N GLU A 41 2.40 -5.13 -13.68
CA GLU A 41 2.72 -5.20 -12.25
C GLU A 41 1.51 -5.22 -11.32
N TRP A 42 1.72 -5.85 -10.16
CA TRP A 42 0.78 -5.82 -9.05
C TRP A 42 1.05 -4.64 -8.15
N ARG A 43 -0.02 -3.93 -7.79
CA ARG A 43 0.02 -2.80 -6.86
C ARG A 43 -0.98 -2.98 -5.74
N LEU A 44 -0.57 -2.59 -4.54
CA LEU A 44 -1.44 -2.60 -3.37
C LEU A 44 -2.19 -1.28 -3.29
N LEU A 45 -3.52 -1.34 -3.36
CA LEU A 45 -4.42 -0.22 -3.15
C LEU A 45 -4.90 -0.23 -1.71
N LEU A 46 -4.70 0.88 -1.01
CA LEU A 46 -5.17 1.09 0.36
C LEU A 46 -6.15 2.26 0.38
N ALA A 47 -7.31 2.08 0.99
CA ALA A 47 -8.28 3.14 1.16
C ALA A 47 -8.90 3.13 2.55
N GLY A 48 -9.11 4.31 3.11
CA GLY A 48 -9.86 4.48 4.34
C GLY A 48 -9.92 5.92 4.82
N PRO A 49 -10.69 6.19 5.89
CA PRO A 49 -10.95 7.54 6.37
C PRO A 49 -9.68 8.33 6.66
N ALA A 50 -8.65 7.66 7.20
CA ALA A 50 -7.36 8.26 7.51
C ALA A 50 -6.64 8.80 6.26
N PHE A 51 -6.78 8.12 5.11
CA PHE A 51 -6.18 8.53 3.84
C PHE A 51 -7.10 9.50 3.08
N GLY A 52 -8.41 9.23 3.09
CA GLY A 52 -9.41 10.05 2.41
C GLY A 52 -9.56 11.46 2.97
N ALA A 53 -9.28 11.66 4.27
CA ALA A 53 -9.26 13.00 4.88
C ALA A 53 -8.12 13.89 4.33
N SER A 54 -7.04 13.27 3.85
CA SER A 54 -5.88 13.95 3.29
C SER A 54 -5.97 14.09 1.77
N LEU A 55 -6.78 13.28 1.08
CA LEU A 55 -6.94 13.34 -0.37
C LEU A 55 -8.07 14.29 -0.79
N PRO A 56 -7.94 15.05 -1.89
CA PRO A 56 -6.79 15.11 -2.81
C PRO A 56 -5.76 16.20 -2.46
N LYS A 57 -5.98 17.03 -1.43
CA LYS A 57 -5.19 18.27 -1.22
C LYS A 57 -3.88 18.07 -0.44
N GLN A 58 -3.72 16.94 0.23
CA GLN A 58 -2.60 16.62 1.13
C GLN A 58 -2.11 15.18 0.87
N GLU A 59 -1.93 14.81 -0.40
CA GLU A 59 -1.42 13.50 -0.82
C GLU A 59 -0.10 13.17 -0.13
N ALA A 60 0.82 14.14 -0.05
CA ALA A 60 2.12 13.96 0.60
C ALA A 60 2.00 13.52 2.07
N VAL A 61 0.95 13.94 2.79
CA VAL A 61 0.72 13.55 4.19
C VAL A 61 0.22 12.11 4.25
N ALA A 62 -0.70 11.72 3.37
CA ALA A 62 -1.16 10.33 3.26
C ALA A 62 0.00 9.38 2.91
N TYR A 63 0.86 9.80 1.98
CA TYR A 63 2.08 9.07 1.62
C TYR A 63 3.09 9.01 2.76
N GLY A 64 3.26 10.11 3.52
CA GLY A 64 4.13 10.13 4.69
C GLY A 64 3.80 9.04 5.69
N TYR A 65 2.51 8.82 5.97
CA TYR A 65 2.07 7.75 6.87
C TYR A 65 2.39 6.34 6.36
N LEU A 66 2.28 6.11 5.06
CA LEU A 66 2.66 4.84 4.45
C LEU A 66 4.17 4.63 4.50
N VAL A 67 4.94 5.66 4.17
CA VAL A 67 6.42 5.61 4.22
C VAL A 67 6.92 5.36 5.63
N GLU A 68 6.33 6.01 6.64
CA GLU A 68 6.65 5.78 8.06
C GLU A 68 6.37 4.33 8.47
N ALA A 69 5.18 3.80 8.14
CA ALA A 69 4.82 2.43 8.47
C ALA A 69 5.71 1.40 7.74
N MET A 70 6.03 1.64 6.47
CA MET A 70 6.96 0.81 5.70
C MET A 70 8.38 0.85 6.28
N ALA A 71 8.86 2.02 6.68
CA ALA A 71 10.17 2.20 7.29
C ALA A 71 10.30 1.45 8.62
N SER A 72 9.27 1.50 9.48
CA SER A 72 9.20 0.73 10.73
C SER A 72 9.31 -0.79 10.48
N LEU A 73 8.80 -1.26 9.34
CA LEU A 73 8.82 -2.67 8.96
C LEU A 73 10.02 -3.05 8.09
N SER A 74 10.93 -2.11 7.78
CA SER A 74 12.03 -2.29 6.81
C SER A 74 11.57 -2.78 5.44
N LEU A 75 10.35 -2.40 5.03
CA LEU A 75 9.79 -2.69 3.71
C LEU A 75 10.28 -1.61 2.73
N PHE A 76 10.90 -2.02 1.62
CA PHE A 76 11.39 -1.09 0.61
C PHE A 76 10.39 -0.91 -0.54
N PHE A 77 10.29 0.31 -1.06
CA PHE A 77 9.32 0.76 -2.08
C PHE A 77 9.34 -0.10 -3.37
N ASN A 78 10.47 -0.72 -3.68
CA ASN A 78 10.63 -1.59 -4.85
C ASN A 78 9.88 -2.94 -4.71
N ASP A 79 9.47 -3.31 -3.50
CA ASP A 79 8.83 -4.60 -3.22
C ASP A 79 7.29 -4.52 -3.31
N LEU A 80 6.67 -3.35 -3.13
CA LEU A 80 5.21 -3.24 -3.02
C LEU A 80 4.51 -2.48 -4.16
N GLY A 81 5.25 -1.82 -5.06
CA GLY A 81 4.68 -1.23 -6.29
C GLY A 81 3.46 -0.34 -6.04
N LEU A 82 3.53 0.60 -5.10
CA LEU A 82 2.40 1.49 -4.81
C LEU A 82 2.40 2.72 -5.74
N GLU A 83 1.41 2.81 -6.63
CA GLU A 83 0.92 4.09 -7.19
C GLU A 83 -0.48 4.36 -6.62
N THR A 84 -0.70 5.58 -6.13
CA THR A 84 -1.99 6.06 -5.64
C THR A 84 -2.64 6.83 -6.79
N CYS A 85 -3.90 6.53 -7.10
CA CYS A 85 -4.73 7.36 -7.97
C CYS A 85 -4.99 8.74 -7.35
#